data_AF-A0A9P0JCV6-F1
#
_entry.id   AF-A0A9P0JCV6-F1
#
_cell.length_a   1.000
_cell.length_b   1.000
_cell.length_c   1.000
_cell.angle_alpha   90.00
_cell.angle_beta   90.00
_cell.angle_gamma   90.00
#
_symmetry.space_group_name_H-M   'P 1'
#
loop_
_entity.id
_entity.type
_entity.pdbx_description
1 polymer ?
#
loop_
_entity_poly.entity_id
_entity_poly.type
_entity_poly.pdbx_seq_one_letter_code
_entity_poly.pdbx_strand_id
1 'polypeptide(L)'
;MNYTKLIKNIVIKKVYLIMKLIVSTLVNMKTRGGLIHPNMHFFNFIRKIEESFAQHSSSANVFELITIDLMKIKPLSFPCAIHGEQIIAYTVMYYVRMRMRQFTFQENRKENKANRNKKKIAKFCKT
;
A
#
# COMPACT_ATOMS: atom_id res chain seq x y z
N MET A 1 14.43 22.35 32.33
CA MET A 1 14.73 21.56 31.10
C MET A 1 13.94 20.25 31.15
N ASN A 2 13.11 19.96 30.14
CA ASN A 2 12.20 18.80 30.14
C ASN A 2 12.90 17.53 29.60
N TYR A 3 13.74 16.91 30.43
CA TYR A 3 14.52 15.70 30.08
C TYR A 3 13.65 14.53 29.60
N THR A 4 12.43 14.40 30.10
CA THR A 4 11.46 13.38 29.69
C THR A 4 10.98 13.55 28.25
N LYS A 5 10.83 14.78 27.74
CA LYS A 5 10.56 15.05 26.32
C LYS A 5 11.76 14.71 25.44
N LEU A 6 12.97 14.96 25.92
CA LEU A 6 14.20 14.69 25.19
C LEU A 6 14.42 13.18 25.02
N ILE A 7 14.25 12.41 26.09
CA ILE A 7 14.37 10.95 26.11
C ILE A 7 13.29 10.31 25.21
N LYS A 8 12.03 10.75 25.30
CA LYS A 8 10.95 10.31 24.39
C LYS A 8 11.32 10.56 22.92
N ASN A 9 11.84 11.74 22.59
CA ASN A 9 12.24 12.08 21.21
C ASN A 9 13.41 11.23 20.70
N ILE A 10 14.38 10.88 21.55
CA ILE A 10 15.52 10.03 21.18
C ILE A 10 15.06 8.59 20.91
N VAL A 11 14.19 8.04 21.77
CA VAL A 11 13.64 6.69 21.60
C VAL A 11 12.81 6.61 20.32
N ILE A 12 11.95 7.60 20.06
CA ILE A 12 11.15 7.67 18.83
C ILE A 12 12.05 7.75 17.59
N LYS A 13 13.10 8.59 17.61
CA LYS A 13 14.06 8.68 16.49
C LYS A 13 14.79 7.35 16.25
N LYS A 14 15.19 6.64 17.32
CA LYS A 14 15.90 5.36 17.22
C LYS A 14 15.02 4.25 16.65
N VAL A 15 13.77 4.15 17.11
CA VAL A 15 12.77 3.21 16.58
C VAL A 15 12.48 3.51 15.10
N TYR A 16 12.34 4.78 14.73
CA TYR A 16 12.12 5.19 13.35
C TYR A 16 13.30 4.83 12.43
N LEU A 17 14.54 5.00 12.93
CA LEU A 17 15.75 4.64 12.20
C LEU A 17 15.83 3.12 11.96
N ILE A 18 15.47 2.32 12.96
CA ILE A 18 15.46 0.86 12.87
C ILE A 18 14.40 0.38 11.84
N MET A 19 13.18 0.92 11.90
CA MET A 19 12.15 0.59 10.90
C MET A 19 12.57 0.97 9.48
N LYS A 20 13.22 2.13 9.31
CA LYS A 20 13.73 2.57 8.01
C LYS A 20 14.77 1.60 7.44
N LEU A 21 15.72 1.18 8.28
CA LEU A 21 16.75 0.21 7.93
C LEU A 21 16.14 -1.11 7.45
N ILE A 22 15.16 -1.67 8.17
CA ILE A 22 14.53 -2.96 7.82
C ILE A 22 13.84 -2.90 6.45
N VAL A 23 13.07 -1.84 6.16
CA VAL A 23 12.36 -1.69 4.87
C VAL A 23 13.35 -1.53 3.71
N SER A 24 14.42 -0.75 3.89
CA SER A 24 15.46 -0.63 2.87
C SER A 24 16.22 -1.94 2.64
N THR A 25 16.49 -2.70 3.70
CA THR A 25 17.17 -4.01 3.60
C THR A 25 16.32 -5.02 2.84
N LEU A 26 15.00 -5.07 3.05
CA LEU A 26 14.10 -5.95 2.30
C LEU A 26 14.12 -5.67 0.78
N VAL A 27 14.11 -4.41 0.38
CA VAL A 27 14.21 -4.02 -1.03
C VAL A 27 15.58 -4.42 -1.60
N ASN A 28 16.66 -4.15 -0.85
CA ASN A 28 18.02 -4.51 -1.27
C ASN A 28 18.23 -6.02 -1.41
N MET A 29 17.67 -6.82 -0.50
CA MET A 29 17.72 -8.28 -0.60
C MET A 29 16.97 -8.80 -1.81
N LYS A 30 15.83 -8.19 -2.17
CA LYS A 30 15.00 -8.64 -3.30
C LYS A 30 15.60 -8.29 -4.66
N THR A 31 16.21 -7.11 -4.81
CA THR A 31 16.61 -6.59 -6.13
C THR A 31 18.07 -6.20 -6.24
N ARG A 32 18.92 -6.60 -5.27
CA ARG A 32 20.37 -6.32 -5.25
C ARG A 32 20.69 -4.83 -5.48
N GLY A 33 19.85 -3.94 -4.95
CA GLY A 33 20.01 -2.49 -5.08
C GLY A 33 19.45 -1.86 -6.38
N GLY A 34 18.82 -2.63 -7.27
CA GLY A 34 18.27 -2.11 -8.53
C GLY A 34 16.92 -1.37 -8.42
N LEU A 35 16.37 -1.22 -7.23
CA LEU A 35 15.09 -0.52 -7.00
C LEU A 35 15.29 0.74 -6.16
N ILE A 36 14.47 1.74 -6.44
CA ILE A 36 14.43 2.99 -5.67
C ILE A 36 13.84 2.70 -4.28
N HIS A 37 14.49 3.21 -3.23
CA HIS A 37 13.95 3.18 -1.88
C HIS A 37 12.99 4.35 -1.64
N PRO A 38 11.72 4.11 -1.33
CA PRO A 38 10.80 5.19 -1.03
C PRO A 38 11.20 5.90 0.27
N ASN A 39 10.94 7.21 0.32
CA ASN A 39 10.97 7.96 1.58
C ASN A 39 9.98 7.34 2.57
N MET A 40 10.34 7.22 3.84
CA MET A 40 9.49 6.65 4.90
C MET A 40 8.12 7.35 5.02
N HIS A 41 8.05 8.66 4.81
CA HIS A 41 6.78 9.38 4.81
C HIS A 41 5.90 8.92 3.65
N PHE A 42 6.48 8.81 2.45
CA PHE A 42 5.79 8.31 1.27
C PHE A 42 5.39 6.85 1.41
N PHE A 43 6.26 5.98 1.95
CA PHE A 43 5.95 4.59 2.24
C PHE A 43 4.77 4.46 3.20
N ASN A 44 4.77 5.23 4.29
CA ASN A 44 3.65 5.24 5.23
C ASN A 44 2.36 5.73 4.59
N PHE A 45 2.44 6.73 3.71
CA PHE A 45 1.29 7.19 2.94
C PHE A 45 0.73 6.09 2.04
N ILE A 46 1.58 5.42 1.25
CA ILE A 46 1.17 4.27 0.41
C ILE A 46 0.56 3.16 1.27
N ARG A 47 1.13 2.86 2.44
CA ARG A 47 0.58 1.86 3.35
C ARG A 47 -0.83 2.22 3.80
N LYS A 48 -1.13 3.50 4.06
CA LYS A 48 -2.48 3.95 4.39
C LYS A 48 -3.46 3.79 3.23
N ILE A 49 -3.00 4.04 2.00
CA ILE A 49 -3.80 3.76 0.80
C ILE A 49 -4.11 2.26 0.71
N GLU A 50 -3.12 1.38 0.91
CA GLU A 50 -3.34 -0.07 0.86
C GLU A 50 -4.25 -0.57 1.99
N GLU A 51 -4.12 -0.03 3.20
CA GLU A 51 -5.01 -0.34 4.33
C GLU A 51 -6.47 0.00 3.99
N SER A 52 -6.73 1.18 3.42
CA SER A 52 -8.07 1.58 2.98
C SER A 52 -8.53 0.76 1.75
N PHE A 53 -7.63 0.48 0.80
CA PHE A 53 -7.94 -0.38 -0.34
C PHE A 53 -8.38 -1.77 0.09
N ALA A 54 -7.70 -2.39 1.06
CA ALA A 54 -8.07 -3.71 1.55
C ALA A 54 -9.50 -3.75 2.11
N GLN A 55 -9.94 -2.67 2.77
CA GLN A 55 -11.29 -2.53 3.32
C GLN A 55 -12.35 -2.37 2.22
N HIS A 56 -12.02 -1.63 1.15
CA HIS A 56 -12.98 -1.24 0.11
C HIS A 56 -12.81 -1.97 -1.22
N SER A 57 -11.90 -2.95 -1.32
CA SER A 57 -11.51 -3.60 -2.58
C SER A 57 -12.65 -4.25 -3.37
N SER A 58 -13.73 -4.62 -2.69
CA SER A 58 -14.91 -5.24 -3.31
C SER A 58 -16.03 -4.24 -3.63
N SER A 59 -15.87 -2.97 -3.25
CA SER A 59 -16.86 -1.92 -3.46
C SER A 59 -16.82 -1.40 -4.90
N ALA A 60 -17.93 -0.89 -5.42
CA ALA A 60 -17.94 -0.25 -6.75
C ALA A 60 -17.18 1.11 -6.74
N ASN A 61 -17.28 1.85 -5.63
CA ASN A 61 -16.75 3.21 -5.51
C ASN A 61 -15.42 3.25 -4.74
N VAL A 62 -14.49 2.33 -5.04
CA VAL A 62 -13.21 2.18 -4.32
C VAL A 62 -12.44 3.50 -4.23
N PHE A 63 -12.40 4.27 -5.32
CA PHE A 63 -11.69 5.55 -5.36
C PHE A 63 -12.23 6.58 -4.38
N GLU A 64 -13.55 6.75 -4.35
CA GLU A 64 -14.20 7.72 -3.50
C GLU A 64 -14.02 7.37 -2.02
N LEU A 65 -14.23 6.09 -1.67
CA LEU A 65 -14.07 5.59 -0.31
C LEU A 65 -12.64 5.76 0.20
N ILE A 66 -11.64 5.45 -0.63
CA ILE A 66 -10.23 5.67 -0.29
C ILE A 66 -9.95 7.16 -0.10
N THR A 67 -10.43 8.04 -0.98
CA THR A 67 -10.21 9.48 -0.84
C THR A 67 -10.81 10.01 0.46
N ILE A 68 -12.02 9.58 0.82
CA ILE A 68 -12.67 9.95 2.10
C ILE A 68 -11.83 9.51 3.30
N ASP A 69 -11.25 8.32 3.26
CA ASP A 69 -10.39 7.85 4.35
C ASP A 69 -9.07 8.61 4.43
N LEU A 70 -8.51 8.99 3.28
CA LEU A 70 -7.27 9.78 3.23
C LEU A 70 -7.46 11.21 3.74
N MET A 71 -8.65 11.82 3.58
CA MET A 71 -8.96 13.14 4.15
C MET A 71 -8.92 13.16 5.69
N LYS A 72 -9.11 12.01 6.35
CA LYS A 72 -9.04 11.88 7.82
C LYS A 72 -7.59 11.81 8.33
N ILE A 73 -6.62 11.65 7.43
CA ILE A 73 -5.21 11.42 7.77
C ILE A 73 -4.44 12.73 7.63
N LYS A 74 -3.43 12.93 8.48
CA LYS A 74 -2.52 14.08 8.36
C LYS A 74 -1.83 14.08 6.98
N PRO A 75 -1.91 15.16 6.20
CA PRO A 75 -1.35 15.21 4.86
C PRO A 75 0.17 15.13 4.87
N LEU A 76 0.74 14.65 3.76
CA LEU A 76 2.17 14.75 3.49
C LEU A 76 2.57 16.23 3.40
N SER A 77 3.66 16.60 4.08
CA SER A 77 4.18 17.96 4.05
C SER A 77 5.07 18.14 2.82
N PHE A 78 4.76 19.13 2.00
CA PHE A 78 5.59 19.55 0.88
C PHE A 78 5.97 21.02 1.02
N PRO A 79 7.17 21.43 0.55
CA PRO A 79 7.58 22.84 0.59
C PRO A 79 6.73 23.72 -0.33
N CYS A 80 6.13 23.14 -1.37
CA CYS A 80 5.17 23.81 -2.24
C CYS A 80 3.81 23.12 -2.12
N ALA A 81 2.80 23.88 -1.69
CA ALA A 81 1.44 23.35 -1.49
C ALA A 81 0.81 22.88 -2.82
N ILE A 82 0.89 23.69 -3.87
CA ILE A 82 0.28 23.40 -5.19
C ILE A 82 0.82 22.09 -5.78
N HIS A 83 2.15 21.97 -5.88
CA HIS A 83 2.77 20.76 -6.41
C HIS A 83 2.60 19.57 -5.48
N GLY A 84 2.56 19.79 -4.16
CA GLY A 84 2.31 18.74 -3.17
C GLY A 84 0.95 18.08 -3.34
N GLU A 85 -0.10 18.88 -3.51
CA GLU A 85 -1.46 18.40 -3.76
C GLU A 85 -1.55 17.58 -5.06
N GLN A 86 -0.93 18.07 -6.13
CA GLN A 86 -0.87 17.35 -7.41
C GLN A 86 -0.16 16.00 -7.25
N ILE A 87 1.00 15.97 -6.58
CA ILE A 87 1.75 14.73 -6.34
C ILE A 87 0.91 13.74 -5.53
N ILE A 88 0.22 14.19 -4.48
CA ILE A 88 -0.66 13.35 -3.66
C ILE A 88 -1.79 12.77 -4.53
N ALA A 89 -2.49 13.61 -5.29
CA ALA A 89 -3.59 13.19 -6.14
C ALA A 89 -3.13 12.17 -7.19
N TYR A 90 -2.03 12.44 -7.89
CA TYR A 90 -1.45 11.49 -8.84
C TYR A 90 -1.07 10.18 -8.18
N THR A 91 -0.42 10.24 -7.02
CA THR A 91 -0.02 9.04 -6.28
C THR A 91 -1.22 8.15 -5.95
N VAL A 92 -2.29 8.73 -5.39
CA VAL A 92 -3.52 7.98 -5.07
C VAL A 92 -4.14 7.39 -6.33
N MET A 93 -4.28 8.21 -7.39
CA MET A 93 -4.84 7.76 -8.66
C MET A 93 -4.07 6.58 -9.26
N TYR A 94 -2.75 6.71 -9.40
CA TYR A 94 -1.93 5.66 -9.99
C TYR A 94 -1.90 4.40 -9.13
N TYR A 95 -1.75 4.54 -7.81
CA TYR A 95 -1.67 3.40 -6.92
C TYR A 95 -2.95 2.58 -6.95
N VAL A 96 -4.10 3.22 -6.73
CA VAL A 96 -5.40 2.51 -6.70
C VAL A 96 -5.72 1.90 -8.06
N ARG A 97 -5.45 2.58 -9.19
CA ARG A 97 -5.65 2.01 -10.54
C ARG A 97 -4.84 0.74 -10.72
N MET A 98 -3.55 0.78 -10.40
CA MET A 98 -2.66 -0.37 -10.53
C MET A 98 -3.08 -1.50 -9.58
N ARG A 99 -3.49 -1.15 -8.36
CA ARG A 99 -3.90 -2.12 -7.35
C ARG A 99 -5.20 -2.83 -7.69
N MET A 100 -6.17 -2.12 -8.27
CA MET A 100 -7.40 -2.71 -8.82
C MET A 100 -7.09 -3.74 -9.92
N ARG A 101 -6.21 -3.39 -10.87
CA ARG A 101 -5.79 -4.33 -11.92
C ARG A 101 -5.19 -5.61 -11.34
N GLN A 102 -4.32 -5.47 -10.34
CA GLN A 102 -3.72 -6.60 -9.64
C GLN A 102 -4.77 -7.44 -8.91
N PHE A 103 -5.73 -6.79 -8.25
CA PHE A 103 -6.83 -7.45 -7.55
C PHE A 103 -7.70 -8.27 -8.51
N THR A 104 -8.19 -7.65 -9.59
CA THR A 104 -8.98 -8.34 -10.62
C THR A 104 -8.22 -9.51 -11.24
N PHE A 105 -6.93 -9.35 -11.51
CA PHE A 105 -6.10 -10.44 -12.04
C PHE A 105 -6.00 -11.62 -11.06
N GLN A 106 -5.88 -11.35 -9.76
CA GLN A 106 -5.84 -12.39 -8.73
C GLN A 106 -7.19 -13.11 -8.60
N GLU A 107 -8.31 -12.37 -8.60
CA GLU A 107 -9.65 -12.96 -8.54
C GLU A 107 -9.95 -13.84 -9.76
N ASN A 108 -9.67 -13.35 -10.96
CA ASN A 108 -9.83 -14.13 -12.19
C ASN A 108 -8.99 -15.41 -12.18
N ARG A 109 -7.77 -15.37 -11.62
CA ARG A 109 -6.94 -16.57 -11.45
C ARG A 109 -7.56 -17.58 -10.47
N LYS A 110 -8.11 -17.12 -9.36
CA LYS A 110 -8.82 -17.98 -8.39
C LYS A 110 -10.02 -18.65 -9.04
N GLU A 111 -10.83 -17.88 -9.77
CA GLU A 111 -12.01 -18.39 -10.46
C GLU A 111 -11.64 -19.44 -11.53
N ASN A 112 -10.63 -19.15 -12.34
CA ASN A 112 -10.12 -20.09 -13.34
C ASN A 112 -9.64 -21.41 -12.70
N LYS A 113 -8.99 -21.34 -11.53
CA LYS A 113 -8.59 -22.54 -10.77
C LYS A 113 -9.81 -23.33 -10.29
N ALA A 114 -10.82 -22.66 -9.75
CA ALA A 114 -12.07 -23.29 -9.32
C ALA A 114 -12.79 -23.97 -10.51
N ASN A 115 -12.89 -23.29 -11.65
CA ASN A 115 -13.50 -23.83 -12.87
C ASN A 115 -12.73 -25.03 -13.42
N ARG A 116 -11.40 -25.00 -13.38
CA ARG A 116 -10.56 -26.16 -13.74
C ARG A 116 -10.86 -27.37 -12.85
N ASN A 117 -11.03 -27.16 -11.55
CA ASN A 117 -11.34 -28.25 -10.61
C ASN A 117 -12.75 -28.82 -10.85
N LYS A 118 -13.76 -27.97 -11.05
CA LYS A 118 -15.13 -28.39 -11.41
C LYS A 118 -15.13 -29.25 -12.69
N LYS A 119 -14.40 -28.81 -13.72
CA LYS A 119 -14.24 -29.56 -14.99
C LYS A 119 -13.55 -30.92 -14.79
N LYS A 120 -12.58 -31.01 -13.88
CA LYS A 120 -11.94 -32.29 -13.56
C LYS A 120 -12.92 -33.25 -12.91
N ILE A 121 -13.63 -32.80 -11.88
CA ILE A 121 -14.63 -33.62 -11.16
C ILE A 121 -15.71 -34.13 -12.12
N ALA A 122 -16.27 -33.26 -12.96
CA ALA A 122 -17.30 -33.62 -13.94
C ALA A 122 -16.84 -34.69 -14.96
N LYS A 123 -15.53 -34.78 -15.25
CA LYS A 123 -15.01 -35.86 -16.11
C LYS A 123 -15.02 -37.23 -15.43
N PHE A 124 -14.87 -37.28 -14.11
CA PHE A 124 -14.89 -38.52 -13.33
C PHE A 124 -16.31 -38.96 -12.97
N CYS A 125 -17.26 -38.03 -12.84
CA CYS A 125 -18.67 -38.33 -12.54
C CYS A 125 -19.51 -38.67 -13.80
N LYS A 126 -18.88 -39.06 -14.91
CA LYS A 126 -19.61 -39.58 -16.07
C LYS A 126 -20.07 -41.01 -15.78
N THR A 127 -21.28 -41.15 -15.22
CA THR A 127 -22.13 -42.35 -15.36
C THR A 127 -22.83 -42.32 -16.70
#